data_AF-A0AA39Q614-F1
#
_entry.id   AF-A0AA39Q614-F1
#
_cell.length_a   1.000
_cell.length_b   1.000
_cell.length_c   1.000
_cell.angle_alpha   90.00
_cell.angle_beta   90.00
_cell.angle_gamma   90.00
#
_symmetry.space_group_name_H-M   'P 1'
#
loop_
_entity.id
_entity.type
_entity.pdbx_description
1 polymer ?
#
loop_
_entity_poly.entity_id
_entity_poly.type
_entity_poly.pdbx_seq_one_letter_code
_entity_poly.pdbx_strand_id
1 'polypeptide(L)'
;MKARGFQSALTSKWSDINNIMKEDKISLLTLQETHLSKKHIDDIYNLYGRHLLVIHSEDLDHAAGKAGMAVVLNKNLVKTEGIKTTELIPGHVLLVQILWHADTTLNWLAMYASATSKDENRSMWVELK
;
A
#
# COMPACT_ATOMS: atom_id res chain seq x y z
N MET A 1 14.77 -16.16 28.33
CA MET A 1 13.70 -16.36 27.32
C MET A 1 13.47 -15.05 26.58
N LYS A 2 13.79 -14.96 25.29
CA LYS A 2 13.46 -13.79 24.45
C LYS A 2 12.16 -14.09 23.70
N ALA A 3 11.20 -13.18 23.79
CA ALA A 3 9.88 -13.28 23.19
C ALA A 3 9.98 -13.41 21.65
N ARG A 4 9.60 -14.56 21.11
CA ARG A 4 9.56 -14.87 19.67
C ARG A 4 8.19 -14.58 19.02
N GLY A 5 7.26 -13.95 19.74
CA GLY A 5 5.85 -13.87 19.31
C GLY A 5 5.53 -12.81 18.25
N PHE A 6 6.33 -11.75 18.12
CA PHE A 6 5.97 -10.61 17.24
C PHE A 6 6.69 -10.63 15.88
N GLN A 7 7.81 -11.34 15.79
CA GLN A 7 8.68 -11.28 14.61
C GLN A 7 8.24 -12.23 13.48
N SER A 8 7.37 -13.22 13.75
CA SER A 8 7.03 -14.26 12.77
C SER A 8 5.88 -13.91 11.80
N ALA A 9 4.97 -13.00 12.19
CA ALA A 9 3.76 -12.71 11.41
C ALA A 9 4.00 -11.72 10.25
N LEU A 10 4.91 -10.75 10.44
CA LEU A 10 5.33 -9.83 9.37
C LEU A 10 6.22 -10.54 8.36
N THR A 11 7.10 -11.43 8.83
CA THR A 11 7.96 -12.24 7.96
C THR A 11 7.18 -13.24 7.12
N SER A 12 6.00 -13.72 7.56
CA SER A 12 5.21 -14.65 6.74
C SER A 12 4.46 -13.93 5.63
N LYS A 13 3.59 -12.97 5.96
CA LYS A 13 2.72 -12.31 4.95
C LYS A 13 3.51 -11.51 3.91
N TRP A 14 4.56 -10.78 4.32
CA TRP A 14 5.36 -10.01 3.38
C TRP A 14 6.30 -10.87 2.54
N SER A 15 6.72 -12.03 3.06
CA SER A 15 7.39 -13.03 2.24
C SER A 15 6.44 -13.58 1.17
N ASP A 16 5.19 -13.85 1.53
CA ASP A 16 4.18 -14.33 0.58
C ASP A 16 3.87 -13.27 -0.49
N ILE A 17 3.69 -12.00 -0.08
CA ILE A 17 3.52 -10.87 -1.02
C ILE A 17 4.72 -10.77 -1.96
N ASN A 18 5.95 -10.81 -1.44
CA ASN A 18 7.15 -10.77 -2.27
C ASN A 18 7.20 -11.93 -3.26
N ASN A 19 6.84 -13.14 -2.82
CA ASN A 19 6.81 -14.33 -3.67
C ASN A 19 5.74 -14.21 -4.76
N ILE A 20 4.50 -13.84 -4.43
CA ILE A 20 3.41 -13.67 -5.39
C ILE A 20 3.77 -12.56 -6.40
N MET A 21 4.30 -11.42 -5.95
CA MET A 21 4.75 -10.33 -6.84
C MET A 21 5.80 -10.80 -7.84
N LYS A 22 6.69 -11.72 -7.41
CA LYS A 22 7.76 -12.27 -8.25
C LYS A 22 7.26 -13.36 -9.20
N GLU A 23 6.60 -14.38 -8.67
CA GLU A 23 6.22 -15.59 -9.42
C GLU A 23 5.08 -15.30 -10.41
N ASP A 24 4.07 -14.54 -9.96
CA ASP A 24 2.92 -14.20 -10.81
C ASP A 24 3.17 -12.95 -11.67
N LYS A 25 4.39 -12.39 -11.58
CA LYS A 25 4.82 -11.18 -12.29
C LYS A 25 3.86 -10.00 -12.10
N ILE A 26 3.36 -9.83 -10.88
CA ILE A 26 2.52 -8.70 -10.53
C ILE A 26 3.40 -7.45 -10.43
N SER A 27 3.06 -6.45 -11.23
CA SER A 27 3.77 -5.17 -11.29
C SER A 27 3.33 -4.22 -10.17
N LEU A 28 2.03 -4.22 -9.86
CA LEU A 28 1.40 -3.38 -8.87
C LEU A 28 0.35 -4.17 -8.11
N LEU A 29 0.37 -4.10 -6.78
CA LEU A 29 -0.61 -4.73 -5.90
C LEU A 29 -1.15 -3.70 -4.89
N THR A 30 -2.47 -3.59 -4.78
CA THR A 30 -3.12 -2.78 -3.74
C THR A 30 -3.49 -3.67 -2.57
N LEU A 31 -3.16 -3.22 -1.36
CA LEU A 31 -3.45 -3.87 -0.09
C LEU A 31 -4.31 -2.93 0.76
N GLN A 32 -5.26 -3.51 1.49
CA GLN A 32 -6.19 -2.83 2.38
C GLN A 32 -6.05 -3.41 3.80
N GLU A 33 -6.52 -2.69 4.81
CA GLU A 33 -6.42 -3.08 6.23
C GLU A 33 -4.98 -3.41 6.65
N THR A 34 -4.02 -2.61 6.16
CA THR A 34 -2.60 -2.97 6.25
C THR A 34 -2.03 -2.74 7.65
N HIS A 35 -2.60 -1.80 8.41
CA HIS A 35 -2.19 -1.43 9.78
C HIS A 35 -0.66 -1.26 9.92
N LEU A 36 -0.03 -0.65 8.90
CA LEU A 36 1.42 -0.49 8.83
C LEU A 36 1.86 0.70 9.65
N SER A 37 2.46 0.43 10.81
CA SER A 37 3.23 1.43 11.54
C SER A 37 4.54 1.75 10.79
N LYS A 38 5.16 2.89 11.13
CA LYS A 38 6.50 3.24 10.63
C LYS A 38 7.53 2.12 10.82
N LYS A 39 7.49 1.43 11.98
CA LYS A 39 8.38 0.30 12.24
C LYS A 39 8.15 -0.86 11.27
N HIS A 40 6.89 -1.16 10.94
CA HIS A 40 6.56 -2.19 9.96
C HIS A 40 7.14 -1.84 8.59
N ILE A 41 7.00 -0.58 8.18
CA ILE A 41 7.54 -0.06 6.93
C ILE A 41 9.06 -0.21 6.88
N ASP A 42 9.77 0.23 7.92
CA ASP A 42 11.23 0.11 8.00
C ASP A 42 11.68 -1.36 7.90
N ASP A 43 11.00 -2.27 8.60
CA ASP A 43 11.30 -3.71 8.56
C ASP A 43 11.07 -4.29 7.15
N ILE A 44 10.01 -3.89 6.45
CA ILE A 44 9.72 -4.29 5.06
C ILE A 44 10.80 -3.75 4.10
N TYR A 45 11.17 -2.48 4.23
CA TYR A 45 12.21 -1.88 3.40
C TYR A 45 13.56 -2.58 3.59
N ASN A 46 13.92 -2.92 4.82
CA ASN A 46 15.16 -3.63 5.12
C ASN A 46 15.21 -5.03 4.49
N LEU A 47 14.08 -5.76 4.48
CA LEU A 47 14.01 -7.13 3.97
C LEU A 47 13.80 -7.20 2.46
N TYR A 48 12.91 -6.38 1.91
CA TYR A 48 12.41 -6.51 0.54
C TYR A 48 12.60 -5.26 -0.32
N GLY A 49 13.12 -4.16 0.24
CA GLY A 49 13.24 -2.86 -0.42
C GLY A 49 14.12 -2.86 -1.69
N ARG A 50 14.92 -3.91 -1.90
CA ARG A 50 15.63 -4.11 -3.18
C ARG A 50 14.67 -4.39 -4.34
N HIS A 51 13.60 -5.12 -4.10
CA HIS A 51 12.66 -5.59 -5.14
C HIS A 51 11.30 -4.94 -5.05
N LEU A 52 10.89 -4.50 -3.86
CA LEU A 52 9.60 -3.88 -3.63
C LEU A 52 9.76 -2.40 -3.30
N LEU A 53 8.83 -1.59 -3.79
CA LEU A 53 8.55 -0.26 -3.28
C LEU A 53 7.16 -0.31 -2.64
N VAL A 54 7.04 0.14 -1.39
CA VAL A 54 5.76 0.17 -0.67
C VAL A 54 5.40 1.63 -0.41
N ILE A 55 4.32 2.07 -1.02
CA ILE A 55 3.70 3.38 -0.78
C ILE A 55 2.51 3.11 0.13
N HIS A 56 2.44 3.75 1.29
CA HIS A 56 1.38 3.51 2.25
C HIS A 56 0.68 4.80 2.64
N SER A 57 -0.56 4.65 3.06
CA SER A 57 -1.44 5.71 3.55
C SER A 57 -2.09 5.20 4.84
N GLU A 58 -2.06 5.99 5.88
CA GLU A 58 -2.58 5.67 7.22
C GLU A 58 -3.62 6.72 7.61
N ASP A 59 -4.67 6.28 8.32
CA ASP A 59 -5.62 7.19 8.96
C ASP A 59 -5.18 7.43 10.41
N LEU A 60 -4.59 8.61 10.66
CA LEU A 60 -4.08 9.00 11.98
C LEU A 60 -5.17 9.58 12.89
N ASP A 61 -6.28 10.05 12.32
CA ASP A 61 -7.34 10.74 13.07
C ASP A 61 -8.36 9.76 13.66
N HIS A 62 -8.55 8.59 13.03
CA HIS A 62 -9.40 7.53 13.57
C HIS A 62 -8.56 6.46 14.28
N ALA A 63 -8.31 6.68 15.58
CA ALA A 63 -7.63 5.78 16.51
C ALA A 63 -8.24 4.35 16.64
N ALA A 64 -9.34 4.05 15.96
CA ALA A 64 -9.88 2.70 15.85
C ALA A 64 -8.97 1.75 15.04
N GLY A 65 -7.95 2.26 14.34
CA GLY A 65 -6.96 1.45 13.64
C GLY A 65 -7.59 0.52 12.61
N LYS A 66 -8.69 0.93 11.96
CA LYS A 66 -9.44 0.11 10.99
C LYS A 66 -9.14 0.44 9.52
N ALA A 67 -8.59 1.63 9.27
CA ALA A 67 -8.20 2.07 7.94
C ALA A 67 -6.68 1.95 7.75
N GLY A 68 -6.24 2.02 6.51
CA GLY A 68 -4.84 1.83 6.14
C GLY A 68 -4.71 1.02 4.87
N MET A 69 -3.94 1.55 3.93
CA MET A 69 -3.75 0.94 2.63
C MET A 69 -2.31 1.05 2.18
N ALA A 70 -1.93 0.18 1.26
CA ALA A 70 -0.65 0.26 0.61
C ALA A 70 -0.74 -0.11 -0.86
N VAL A 71 0.08 0.54 -1.68
CA VAL A 71 0.39 0.12 -3.04
C VAL A 71 1.82 -0.42 -3.03
N VAL A 72 1.95 -1.70 -3.38
CA VAL A 72 3.22 -2.39 -3.52
C VAL A 72 3.57 -2.43 -5.00
N LEU A 73 4.78 -2.02 -5.34
CA LEU A 73 5.31 -2.01 -6.69
C LEU A 73 6.51 -2.94 -6.79
N ASN A 74 6.53 -3.77 -7.83
CA ASN A 74 7.66 -4.62 -8.15
C ASN A 74 8.67 -3.83 -9.00
N LYS A 75 9.80 -3.45 -8.39
CA LYS A 75 10.89 -2.68 -9.04
C LYS A 75 11.53 -3.40 -10.21
N ASN A 76 11.38 -4.73 -10.28
CA ASN A 76 11.90 -5.51 -11.41
C ASN A 76 11.00 -5.42 -12.66
N LEU A 77 9.77 -4.93 -12.52
CA LEU A 77 8.77 -4.86 -13.60
C LEU A 77 8.31 -3.43 -13.90
N VAL A 78 8.44 -2.53 -12.93
CA VAL A 78 7.97 -1.14 -13.02
C VAL A 78 9.11 -0.18 -12.73
N LYS A 79 9.23 0.85 -13.56
CA LYS A 79 10.13 1.98 -13.32
C LYS A 79 9.61 2.79 -12.14
N THR A 80 10.37 2.86 -11.05
CA THR A 80 9.93 3.55 -9.83
C THR A 80 10.45 4.99 -9.70
N GLU A 81 11.34 5.42 -10.60
CA GLU A 81 11.83 6.80 -10.62
C GLU A 81 10.74 7.76 -11.11
N GLY A 82 10.57 8.87 -10.41
CA GLY A 82 9.63 9.92 -10.80
C GLY A 82 8.16 9.59 -10.51
N ILE A 83 7.88 8.53 -9.73
CA ILE A 83 6.53 8.26 -9.23
C ILE A 83 6.03 9.46 -8.43
N LYS A 84 4.78 9.83 -8.67
CA LYS A 84 4.06 10.83 -7.88
C LYS A 84 2.94 10.16 -7.12
N THR A 85 2.74 10.58 -5.88
CA THR A 85 1.70 10.05 -5.01
C THR A 85 0.87 11.19 -4.48
N THR A 86 -0.45 11.05 -4.53
CA THR A 86 -1.39 12.00 -3.94
C THR A 86 -2.35 11.22 -3.06
N GLU A 87 -2.24 11.45 -1.76
CA GLU A 87 -3.23 10.97 -0.80
C GLU A 87 -4.45 11.89 -0.91
N LEU A 88 -5.55 11.36 -1.44
CA LEU A 88 -6.79 12.12 -1.63
C LEU A 88 -7.65 12.06 -0.37
N ILE A 89 -7.67 10.90 0.29
CA ILE A 89 -8.36 10.69 1.57
C ILE A 89 -7.44 9.80 2.43
N PRO A 90 -6.87 10.31 3.54
CA PRO A 90 -5.95 9.54 4.37
C PRO A 90 -6.50 8.17 4.78
N GLY A 91 -5.70 7.12 4.62
CA GLY A 91 -6.06 5.73 4.92
C GLY A 91 -7.06 5.07 3.96
N HIS A 92 -7.64 5.82 3.00
CA HIS A 92 -8.76 5.37 2.18
C HIS A 92 -8.54 5.51 0.67
N VAL A 93 -7.94 6.60 0.20
CA VAL A 93 -7.76 6.83 -1.23
C VAL A 93 -6.38 7.41 -1.53
N LEU A 94 -5.62 6.66 -2.33
CA LEU A 94 -4.26 6.98 -2.73
C LEU A 94 -4.11 6.88 -4.24
N LEU A 95 -3.78 8.00 -4.88
CA LEU A 95 -3.42 8.04 -6.28
C LEU A 95 -1.90 7.83 -6.43
N VAL A 96 -1.50 6.84 -7.21
CA VAL A 96 -0.11 6.58 -7.61
C VAL A 96 0.02 6.79 -9.11
N GLN A 97 0.89 7.70 -9.50
CA GLN A 97 1.15 8.03 -10.90
C GLN A 97 2.54 7.54 -11.27
N ILE A 98 2.59 6.69 -12.30
CA ILE A 98 3.81 5.99 -12.70
C ILE A 98 4.10 6.33 -14.16
N LEU A 99 5.34 6.72 -14.44
CA LEU A 99 5.81 6.88 -15.82
C LEU A 99 5.75 5.52 -16.51
N TRP A 100 5.00 5.46 -17.60
CA TRP A 100 4.82 4.25 -18.40
C TRP A 100 5.58 4.35 -19.72
N HIS A 101 5.20 3.57 -20.73
CA HIS A 101 5.89 3.60 -22.02
C HIS A 101 5.85 5.00 -22.68
N ALA A 102 7.00 5.41 -23.22
CA ALA A 102 7.21 6.74 -23.79
C ALA A 102 6.86 7.85 -22.78
N ASP A 103 6.01 8.80 -23.18
CA ASP A 103 5.61 9.94 -22.35
C ASP A 103 4.25 9.72 -21.68
N THR A 104 3.79 8.46 -21.62
CA THR A 104 2.50 8.14 -20.99
C THR A 104 2.64 7.94 -19.49
N THR A 105 1.56 8.22 -18.77
CA THR A 105 1.48 8.02 -17.31
C THR A 105 0.34 7.07 -17.00
N LEU A 106 0.63 6.04 -16.20
CA LEU A 106 -0.40 5.20 -15.59
C LEU A 106 -0.86 5.87 -14.29
N ASN A 107 -2.15 6.18 -14.21
CA ASN A 107 -2.79 6.68 -12.99
C ASN A 107 -3.48 5.50 -12.29
N TRP A 108 -2.96 5.11 -11.13
CA TRP A 108 -3.51 4.04 -10.32
C TRP A 108 -4.19 4.61 -9.07
N LEU A 109 -5.52 4.57 -9.01
CA LEU A 109 -6.28 4.98 -7.86
C LEU A 109 -6.55 3.79 -6.96
N ALA A 110 -5.77 3.65 -5.89
CA ALA A 110 -6.01 2.66 -4.86
C ALA A 110 -7.10 3.19 -3.92
N MET A 111 -8.11 2.36 -3.66
CA MET A 111 -9.25 2.74 -2.80
C MET A 111 -9.54 1.66 -1.76
N TYR A 112 -9.93 2.08 -0.57
CA TYR A 112 -10.49 1.25 0.49
C TYR A 112 -11.77 1.91 1.01
N ALA A 113 -12.91 1.37 0.57
CA ALA A 113 -14.20 1.91 0.93
C ALA A 113 -14.68 1.29 2.25
N SER A 114 -14.88 2.13 3.28
CA SER A 114 -15.36 1.69 4.60
C SER A 114 -16.69 0.94 4.47
N ALA A 115 -16.77 -0.25 5.05
CA ALA A 115 -18.01 -1.03 5.16
C ALA A 115 -18.85 -0.64 6.38
N THR A 116 -18.33 0.26 7.23
CA THR A 116 -18.93 0.58 8.54
C THR A 116 -20.26 1.31 8.40
N SER A 117 -20.40 2.20 7.41
CA SER A 117 -21.68 2.83 7.09
C SER A 117 -21.83 3.16 5.60
N LYS A 118 -23.06 3.06 5.08
CA LYS A 118 -23.37 3.44 3.70
C LYS A 118 -23.16 4.93 3.44
N ASP A 119 -23.38 5.76 4.45
CA ASP A 119 -23.28 7.21 4.34
C ASP A 119 -21.83 7.68 4.29
N GLU A 120 -20.94 7.09 5.08
CA GLU A 120 -19.49 7.34 5.03
C GLU A 120 -18.90 6.90 3.69
N ASN A 121 -19.29 5.71 3.21
CA ASN A 121 -18.90 5.23 1.89
C ASN A 121 -19.35 6.21 0.78
N ARG A 122 -20.62 6.63 0.82
CA ARG A 122 -21.16 7.62 -0.13
C ARG A 122 -20.41 8.95 -0.04
N SER A 123 -20.12 9.43 1.16
CA SER A 123 -19.43 10.71 1.38
C SER A 123 -18.04 10.69 0.77
N MET A 124 -17.28 9.60 0.95
CA MET A 124 -15.98 9.37 0.30
C MET A 124 -16.07 9.53 -1.22
N TRP A 125 -17.07 8.92 -1.88
CA TRP A 125 -17.25 9.07 -3.33
C TRP A 125 -17.61 10.49 -3.77
N VAL A 126 -18.32 11.25 -2.94
CA VAL A 126 -18.70 12.64 -3.24
C VAL A 126 -17.53 13.61 -3.05
N GLU A 127 -16.62 13.29 -2.13
CA GLU A 127 -15.42 14.09 -1.84
C GLU A 127 -14.33 13.93 -2.91
N LEU A 128 -14.28 12.77 -3.57
CA LEU A 128 -13.45 12.54 -4.76
C LEU A 128 -13.96 13.39 -5.93
N LYS A 129 -13.46 14.62 -6.07
CA LYS A 129 -13.75 15.54 -7.18
C LYS A 129 -12.48 15.95 -7.91
#